data_AF-A0AAP1E889-F1
#
_entry.id   AF-A0AAP1E889-F1
#
_cell.length_a   1.000
_cell.length_b   1.000
_cell.length_c   1.000
_cell.angle_alpha   90.00
_cell.angle_beta   90.00
_cell.angle_gamma   90.00
#
_symmetry.space_group_name_H-M   'P 1'
#
loop_
_entity.id
_entity.type
_entity.pdbx_description
1 polymer ?
#
loop_
_entity_poly.entity_id
_entity_poly.type
_entity_poly.pdbx_seq_one_letter_code
_entity_poly.pdbx_strand_id
1 'polypeptide(L)'
;MSSVNSIFSQETRKKLTKLYKKNNWYNFLCIFFNWGVISSSIYLSMKTHNIWIYLLSITLIGSRMRGFDNLMHEASHKMLFKNKHLNKWVTCFFIAFPIFTSFTTYCKSHVLHHRFLWDPQKDPDAKRYKLMGLDKPQKKMSTFLINHIIKPLTLLHVPKYIFGTLKVNLFSKEEPLSERIARLGF
;
A
#
# COMPACT_ATOMS: atom_id res chain seq x y z
N MET A 1 10.64 35.46 -14.35
CA MET A 1 10.39 34.17 -13.66
C MET A 1 11.73 33.56 -13.31
N SER A 2 12.09 33.56 -12.04
CA SER A 2 13.37 33.06 -11.53
C SER A 2 13.51 31.57 -11.85
N SER A 3 14.54 31.23 -12.61
CA SER A 3 14.93 29.85 -12.89
C SER A 3 15.26 29.16 -11.58
N VAL A 4 14.43 28.21 -11.17
CA VAL A 4 14.78 27.30 -10.08
C VAL A 4 16.02 26.53 -10.52
N ASN A 5 17.18 26.87 -9.95
CA ASN A 5 18.42 26.16 -10.19
C ASN A 5 18.21 24.70 -9.82
N SER A 6 18.23 23.83 -10.83
CA SER A 6 18.04 22.42 -10.59
C SER A 6 19.29 21.81 -10.01
N ILE A 7 19.14 21.11 -8.88
CA ILE A 7 20.21 20.39 -8.17
C ILE A 7 20.94 19.40 -9.09
N PHE A 8 20.28 18.88 -10.13
CA PHE A 8 20.83 17.90 -11.07
C PHE A 8 21.23 18.51 -12.42
N SER A 9 22.41 18.13 -12.91
CA SER A 9 22.91 18.48 -14.26
C SER A 9 21.98 17.97 -15.37
N GLN A 10 22.04 18.58 -16.55
CA GLN A 10 21.23 18.17 -17.70
C GLN A 10 21.51 16.71 -18.12
N GLU A 11 22.76 16.26 -18.03
CA GLU A 11 23.14 14.88 -18.31
C GLU A 11 22.47 13.91 -17.33
N THR A 12 22.53 14.22 -16.02
CA THR A 12 21.87 13.40 -14.98
C THR A 12 20.37 13.32 -15.21
N ARG A 13 19.73 14.43 -15.57
CA ARG A 13 18.29 14.44 -15.91
C ARG A 13 17.98 13.53 -17.09
N LYS A 14 18.77 13.59 -18.18
CA LYS A 14 18.61 12.69 -19.34
C LYS A 14 18.76 11.22 -18.96
N LYS A 15 19.71 10.88 -18.06
CA LYS A 15 19.87 9.52 -17.53
C LYS A 15 18.65 9.10 -16.70
N LEU A 16 18.16 9.97 -15.82
CA LEU A 16 16.96 9.72 -15.01
C LEU A 16 15.73 9.45 -15.89
N THR A 17 15.54 10.19 -16.98
CA THR A 17 14.41 9.98 -17.91
C THR A 17 14.32 8.58 -18.48
N LYS A 18 15.46 7.91 -18.67
CA LYS A 18 15.45 6.51 -19.10
C LYS A 18 14.96 5.57 -18.01
N LEU A 19 15.25 5.87 -16.74
CA LEU A 19 14.94 5.01 -15.60
C LEU A 19 13.45 5.05 -15.21
N TYR A 20 12.75 6.17 -15.39
CA TYR A 20 11.32 6.28 -15.06
C TYR A 20 10.37 6.04 -16.26
N LYS A 21 10.84 5.38 -17.32
CA LYS A 21 10.00 5.08 -18.49
C LYS A 21 8.88 4.10 -18.13
N LYS A 22 7.64 4.58 -18.14
CA LYS A 22 6.45 3.79 -17.80
C LYS A 22 6.15 2.73 -18.87
N ASN A 23 5.86 1.51 -18.43
CA ASN A 23 5.45 0.39 -19.29
C ASN A 23 4.09 -0.18 -18.85
N ASN A 24 3.03 0.21 -19.58
CA ASN A 24 1.66 -0.21 -19.25
C ASN A 24 1.49 -1.74 -19.33
N TRP A 25 2.11 -2.42 -20.30
CA TRP A 25 1.95 -3.86 -20.49
C TRP A 25 2.53 -4.65 -19.34
N TYR A 26 3.74 -4.28 -18.91
CA TYR A 26 4.36 -4.86 -17.74
C TYR A 26 3.51 -4.66 -16.48
N ASN A 27 2.94 -3.46 -16.31
CA ASN A 27 2.12 -3.15 -15.14
C ASN A 27 0.78 -3.91 -15.14
N PHE A 28 0.15 -4.12 -16.30
CA PHE A 28 -0.98 -5.04 -16.41
C PHE A 28 -0.59 -6.47 -16.05
N LEU A 29 0.55 -6.98 -16.56
CA LEU A 29 1.04 -8.32 -16.22
C LEU A 29 1.27 -8.47 -14.70
N CYS A 30 1.83 -7.46 -14.04
CA CYS A 30 1.98 -7.44 -12.58
C CYS A 30 0.62 -7.56 -11.87
N ILE A 31 -0.39 -6.81 -12.29
CA ILE A 31 -1.74 -6.87 -11.70
C ILE A 31 -2.34 -8.27 -11.90
N PHE A 32 -2.32 -8.80 -13.13
CA PHE A 32 -2.86 -10.12 -13.44
C PHE A 32 -2.10 -11.24 -12.73
N PHE A 33 -0.79 -11.12 -12.56
CA PHE A 33 0.00 -12.10 -11.81
C PHE A 33 -0.39 -12.13 -10.34
N ASN A 34 -0.57 -10.97 -9.70
CA ASN A 34 -1.02 -10.91 -8.30
C ASN A 34 -2.41 -11.56 -8.15
N TRP A 35 -3.36 -11.22 -9.04
CA TRP A 35 -4.69 -11.83 -9.05
C TRP A 35 -4.65 -13.33 -9.34
N GLY A 36 -3.86 -13.77 -10.32
CA GLY A 36 -3.71 -15.17 -10.67
C GLY A 36 -3.20 -16.02 -9.51
N VAL A 37 -2.22 -15.52 -8.76
CA VAL A 37 -1.73 -16.19 -7.54
C VAL A 37 -2.81 -16.22 -6.46
N ILE A 38 -3.56 -15.13 -6.25
CA ILE A 38 -4.66 -15.10 -5.28
C ILE A 38 -5.74 -16.12 -5.66
N SER A 39 -6.26 -16.07 -6.88
CA SER A 39 -7.31 -16.97 -7.36
C SER A 39 -6.86 -18.43 -7.33
N SER A 40 -5.61 -18.72 -7.70
CA SER A 40 -5.05 -20.08 -7.64
C SER A 40 -4.92 -20.58 -6.20
N SER A 41 -4.49 -19.71 -5.27
CA SER A 41 -4.39 -20.05 -3.84
C SER A 41 -5.76 -20.37 -3.26
N ILE A 42 -6.77 -19.54 -3.55
CA ILE A 42 -8.16 -19.77 -3.12
C ILE A 42 -8.67 -21.11 -3.68
N TYR A 43 -8.52 -21.33 -4.98
CA TYR A 43 -8.98 -22.56 -5.63
C TYR A 43 -8.31 -23.82 -5.05
N LEU A 44 -6.98 -23.82 -4.89
CA LEU A 44 -6.25 -24.96 -4.33
C LEU A 44 -6.63 -25.24 -2.88
N SER A 45 -6.81 -24.18 -2.08
CA SER A 45 -7.26 -24.31 -0.70
C SER A 45 -8.65 -24.94 -0.61
N MET A 46 -9.59 -24.49 -1.45
CA MET A 46 -10.95 -25.03 -1.48
C MET A 46 -11.01 -26.47 -2.00
N LYS A 47 -10.14 -26.84 -2.95
CA LYS A 47 -10.16 -28.18 -3.53
C LYS A 47 -9.57 -29.23 -2.59
N THR A 48 -8.45 -28.90 -1.94
CA THR A 48 -7.65 -29.89 -1.19
C THR A 48 -8.12 -30.10 0.23
N HIS A 49 -8.82 -29.12 0.84
CA HIS A 49 -9.27 -29.15 2.23
C HIS A 49 -8.14 -29.48 3.24
N ASN A 50 -6.89 -29.19 2.88
CA ASN A 50 -5.71 -29.49 3.69
C ASN A 50 -5.28 -28.25 4.47
N ILE A 51 -5.12 -28.37 5.80
CA ILE A 51 -4.75 -27.26 6.68
C ILE A 51 -3.42 -26.59 6.28
N TRP A 52 -2.42 -27.36 5.81
CA TRP A 52 -1.14 -26.80 5.39
C TRP A 52 -1.27 -25.98 4.11
N ILE A 53 -2.11 -26.44 3.17
CA ILE A 53 -2.40 -25.70 1.93
C ILE A 53 -3.21 -24.44 2.24
N TYR A 54 -4.13 -24.51 3.20
CA TYR A 54 -4.87 -23.35 3.69
C TYR A 54 -3.94 -22.29 4.29
N LEU A 55 -3.02 -22.67 5.19
CA LEU A 55 -2.04 -21.76 5.78
C LEU A 55 -1.09 -21.15 4.75
N LEU A 56 -0.62 -21.96 3.80
CA LEU A 56 0.18 -21.48 2.67
C LEU A 56 -0.60 -20.48 1.82
N SER A 57 -1.88 -20.76 1.54
CA SER A 57 -2.74 -19.89 0.75
C SER A 57 -2.96 -18.53 1.43
N ILE A 58 -3.16 -18.50 2.75
CA ILE A 58 -3.23 -17.24 3.52
C ILE A 58 -1.96 -16.42 3.33
N THR A 59 -0.79 -17.06 3.43
CA THR A 59 0.51 -16.39 3.31
C THR A 59 0.73 -15.84 1.90
N LEU A 60 0.40 -16.63 0.86
CA LEU A 60 0.49 -16.20 -0.53
C LEU A 60 -0.47 -15.04 -0.82
N ILE A 61 -1.73 -15.12 -0.39
CA ILE A 61 -2.71 -14.05 -0.56
C ILE A 61 -2.23 -12.78 0.12
N GLY A 62 -1.81 -12.85 1.39
CA GLY A 62 -1.27 -11.70 2.13
C GLY A 62 -0.05 -11.07 1.42
N SER A 63 0.85 -11.89 0.88
CA SER A 63 1.99 -11.41 0.09
C SER A 63 1.54 -10.66 -1.18
N ARG A 64 0.52 -11.16 -1.89
CA ARG A 64 -0.02 -10.49 -3.09
C ARG A 64 -0.79 -9.22 -2.74
N MET A 65 -1.52 -9.17 -1.62
CA MET A 65 -2.13 -7.94 -1.11
C MET A 65 -1.08 -6.87 -0.82
N ARG A 66 0.09 -7.24 -0.27
CA ARG A 66 1.24 -6.32 -0.14
C ARG A 66 1.82 -5.91 -1.50
N GLY A 67 1.81 -6.82 -2.48
CA GLY A 67 2.13 -6.51 -3.87
C GLY A 67 1.22 -5.42 -4.46
N PHE A 68 -0.09 -5.50 -4.21
CA PHE A 68 -1.04 -4.45 -4.59
C PHE A 68 -0.75 -3.13 -3.90
N ASP A 69 -0.42 -3.11 -2.62
CA ASP A 69 -0.03 -1.89 -1.91
C ASP A 69 1.23 -1.21 -2.52
N ASN A 70 2.21 -2.00 -3.00
CA ASN A 70 3.33 -1.45 -3.77
C ASN A 70 2.89 -0.84 -5.11
N LEU A 71 1.98 -1.49 -5.85
CA LEU A 71 1.46 -0.91 -7.09
C LEU A 71 0.61 0.34 -6.84
N MET A 72 -0.11 0.38 -5.71
CA MET A 72 -0.85 1.54 -5.23
C MET A 72 0.09 2.73 -4.95
N HIS A 73 1.23 2.47 -4.29
CA HIS A 73 2.31 3.44 -4.12
C HIS A 73 2.79 4.01 -5.46
N GLU A 74 3.13 3.15 -6.43
CA GLU A 74 3.56 3.59 -7.77
C GLU A 74 2.47 4.38 -8.50
N ALA A 75 1.20 4.00 -8.33
CA ALA A 75 0.07 4.70 -8.90
C ALA A 75 -0.12 6.10 -8.29
N SER A 76 0.20 6.28 -7.01
CA SER A 76 0.13 7.58 -6.32
C SER A 76 1.17 8.58 -6.83
N HIS A 77 2.33 8.08 -7.25
CA HIS A 77 3.35 8.85 -8.00
C HIS A 77 2.98 9.07 -9.47
N LYS A 78 1.80 8.59 -9.91
CA LYS A 78 1.34 8.61 -11.30
C LYS A 78 2.28 7.84 -12.24
N MET A 79 3.00 6.86 -11.72
CA MET A 79 4.00 6.08 -12.48
C MET A 79 3.48 4.73 -12.95
N LEU A 80 2.38 4.23 -12.38
CA LEU A 80 1.82 2.92 -12.75
C LEU A 80 1.27 2.90 -14.19
N PHE A 81 0.65 3.96 -14.69
CA PHE A 81 0.22 4.03 -16.09
C PHE A 81 0.52 5.39 -16.73
N LYS A 82 0.75 5.39 -18.05
CA LYS A 82 0.98 6.64 -18.81
C LYS A 82 -0.23 7.58 -18.78
N ASN A 83 -1.43 7.03 -18.92
CA ASN A 83 -2.68 7.81 -18.92
C ASN A 83 -3.20 7.97 -17.47
N LYS A 84 -3.54 9.20 -17.08
CA LYS A 84 -3.99 9.54 -15.71
C LYS A 84 -5.32 8.88 -15.32
N HIS A 85 -6.26 8.75 -16.25
CA HIS A 85 -7.56 8.12 -15.99
C HIS A 85 -7.40 6.61 -15.88
N LEU A 86 -6.61 6.01 -16.76
CA LEU A 86 -6.25 4.60 -16.67
C LEU A 86 -5.55 4.31 -15.34
N ASN A 87 -4.57 5.14 -14.96
CA ASN A 87 -3.86 5.02 -13.69
C ASN A 87 -4.81 5.06 -12.51
N LYS A 88 -5.75 6.01 -12.48
CA LYS A 88 -6.72 6.10 -11.39
C LYS A 88 -7.64 4.88 -11.36
N TRP A 89 -8.36 4.62 -12.45
CA TRP A 89 -9.47 3.66 -12.41
C TRP A 89 -9.02 2.21 -12.35
N VAL A 90 -7.95 1.83 -13.08
CA VAL A 90 -7.39 0.47 -12.94
C VAL A 90 -6.91 0.24 -11.52
N THR A 91 -6.25 1.24 -10.92
CA THR A 91 -5.81 1.14 -9.54
C THR A 91 -6.99 1.05 -8.58
N CYS A 92 -8.03 1.87 -8.73
CA CYS A 92 -9.23 1.79 -7.89
C CYS A 92 -9.80 0.36 -7.86
N PHE A 93 -10.15 -0.18 -9.04
CA PHE A 93 -10.91 -1.44 -9.12
C PHE A 93 -10.07 -2.70 -8.90
N PHE A 94 -8.83 -2.73 -9.39
CA PHE A 94 -8.03 -3.97 -9.38
C PHE A 94 -6.96 -4.01 -8.30
N ILE A 95 -6.74 -2.90 -7.57
CA ILE A 95 -5.67 -2.79 -6.57
C ILE A 95 -6.24 -2.26 -5.25
N ALA A 96 -6.79 -1.05 -5.24
CA ALA A 96 -7.14 -0.30 -4.04
C ALA A 96 -8.38 -0.87 -3.31
N PHE A 97 -9.51 -1.03 -3.99
CA PHE A 97 -10.72 -1.57 -3.37
C PHE A 97 -10.56 -3.02 -2.89
N PRO A 98 -9.90 -3.92 -3.65
CA PRO A 98 -9.62 -5.29 -3.19
C PRO A 98 -8.79 -5.39 -1.89
N ILE A 99 -8.00 -4.35 -1.55
CA ILE A 99 -7.27 -4.25 -0.28
C ILE A 99 -7.90 -3.24 0.68
N PHE A 100 -9.16 -2.89 0.44
CA PHE A 100 -9.99 -2.01 1.29
C PHE A 100 -9.39 -0.62 1.52
N THR A 101 -8.77 -0.03 0.49
CA THR A 101 -8.25 1.34 0.53
C THR A 101 -8.87 2.24 -0.55
N SER A 102 -8.83 3.57 -0.33
CA SER A 102 -9.26 4.57 -1.32
C SER A 102 -8.04 5.12 -2.06
N PHE A 103 -8.15 5.18 -3.38
CA PHE A 103 -7.10 5.74 -4.22
C PHE A 103 -6.79 7.19 -3.85
N THR A 104 -7.84 8.02 -3.77
CA THR A 104 -7.69 9.46 -3.54
C THR A 104 -7.15 9.75 -2.14
N THR A 105 -7.68 9.09 -1.11
CA THR A 105 -7.22 9.26 0.28
C THR A 105 -5.75 8.86 0.43
N TYR A 106 -5.36 7.71 -0.12
CA TYR A 106 -3.98 7.26 -0.09
C TYR A 106 -3.05 8.26 -0.80
N CYS A 107 -3.38 8.69 -2.02
CA CYS A 107 -2.52 9.61 -2.78
C CYS A 107 -2.29 10.93 -2.03
N LYS A 108 -3.34 11.47 -1.39
CA LYS A 108 -3.22 12.68 -0.58
C LYS A 108 -2.32 12.47 0.64
N SER A 109 -2.56 11.39 1.40
CA SER A 109 -1.76 11.03 2.56
C SER A 109 -0.29 10.85 2.18
N HIS A 110 -0.05 10.17 1.06
CA HIS A 110 1.28 9.86 0.54
C HIS A 110 2.08 11.11 0.13
N VAL A 111 1.43 12.06 -0.53
CA VAL A 111 2.06 13.35 -0.87
C VAL A 111 2.42 14.14 0.38
N LEU A 112 1.57 14.13 1.41
CA LEU A 112 1.86 14.77 2.70
C LEU A 112 3.02 14.10 3.42
N HIS A 113 3.05 12.77 3.43
CA HIS A 113 4.15 11.98 4.00
C HIS A 113 5.49 12.36 3.34
N HIS A 114 5.57 12.34 2.01
CA HIS A 114 6.80 12.74 1.32
C HIS A 114 7.21 14.19 1.55
N ARG A 115 6.23 15.11 1.64
CA ARG A 115 6.51 16.54 1.85
C ARG A 115 7.00 16.84 3.27
N PHE A 116 6.48 16.14 4.26
CA PHE A 116 6.74 16.41 5.68
C PHE A 116 7.35 15.20 6.39
N LEU A 117 8.18 14.43 5.70
CA LEU A 117 8.73 13.17 6.16
C LEU A 117 9.22 13.23 7.62
N TRP A 118 8.68 12.36 8.47
CA TRP A 118 8.96 12.27 9.92
C TRP A 118 8.52 13.47 10.79
N ASP A 119 7.80 14.46 10.23
CA ASP A 119 7.20 15.53 11.03
C ASP A 119 6.06 14.94 11.91
N PRO A 120 6.15 15.00 13.26
CA PRO A 120 5.19 14.36 14.15
C PRO A 120 3.74 14.88 14.01
N GLN A 121 3.55 16.07 13.45
CA GLN A 121 2.26 16.74 13.33
C GLN A 121 1.76 16.86 11.90
N LYS A 122 2.63 16.76 10.89
CA LYS A 122 2.24 16.94 9.48
C LYS A 122 2.32 15.67 8.66
N ASP A 123 3.17 14.72 9.04
CA ASP A 123 3.27 13.42 8.40
C ASP A 123 2.14 12.49 8.90
N PRO A 124 1.21 12.07 8.02
CA PRO A 124 0.15 11.13 8.40
C PRO A 124 0.70 9.79 8.90
N ASP A 125 1.84 9.34 8.36
CA ASP A 125 2.43 8.05 8.73
C ASP A 125 3.14 8.15 10.09
N ALA A 126 3.84 9.25 10.37
CA ALA A 126 4.43 9.49 11.69
C ALA A 126 3.34 9.52 12.78
N LYS A 127 2.19 10.16 12.52
CA LYS A 127 1.03 10.11 13.43
C LYS A 127 0.54 8.68 13.64
N ARG A 128 0.42 7.90 12.57
CA ARG A 128 -0.02 6.50 12.63
C ARG A 128 0.97 5.65 13.44
N TYR A 129 2.27 5.79 13.22
CA TYR A 129 3.29 5.08 13.98
C TYR A 129 3.23 5.41 15.47
N LYS A 130 3.04 6.68 15.82
CA LYS A 130 2.85 7.11 17.21
C LYS A 130 1.62 6.47 17.87
N LEU A 131 0.48 6.41 17.16
CA LEU A 131 -0.72 5.72 17.65
C LEU A 131 -0.49 4.22 17.87
N MET A 132 0.35 3.60 17.04
CA MET A 132 0.70 2.19 17.16
C MET A 132 1.80 1.93 18.20
N GLY A 133 2.50 2.95 18.69
CA GLY A 133 3.66 2.83 19.59
C GLY A 133 4.94 2.39 18.87
N LEU A 134 5.05 2.72 17.58
CA LEU A 134 6.17 2.38 16.68
C LEU A 134 7.04 3.60 16.35
N ASP A 135 6.79 4.75 16.97
CA ASP A 135 7.54 6.00 16.75
C ASP A 135 8.90 6.03 17.46
N LYS A 136 9.20 5.03 18.31
CA LYS A 136 10.42 4.99 19.11
C LYS A 136 11.14 3.64 18.99
N PRO A 137 12.47 3.63 18.97
CA PRO A 137 13.24 2.39 18.99
C PRO A 137 13.02 1.64 20.31
N GLN A 138 13.08 0.31 20.25
CA GLN A 138 12.98 -0.54 21.43
C GLN A 138 14.29 -0.49 22.21
N LYS A 139 14.21 -0.32 23.54
CA LYS A 139 15.40 -0.19 24.40
C LYS A 139 16.09 -1.52 24.71
N LYS A 140 15.40 -2.66 24.56
CA LYS A 140 15.90 -3.99 24.92
C LYS A 140 15.53 -5.02 23.84
N MET A 141 16.41 -6.00 23.62
CA MET A 141 16.20 -7.08 22.65
C MET A 141 14.98 -7.94 23.01
N SER A 142 14.75 -8.25 24.29
CA SER A 142 13.58 -9.01 24.72
C SER A 142 12.26 -8.32 24.36
N THR A 143 12.18 -7.01 24.60
CA THR A 143 11.02 -6.20 24.22
C THR A 143 10.85 -6.12 22.70
N PHE A 144 11.95 -6.05 21.95
CA PHE A 144 11.92 -6.13 20.50
C PHE A 144 11.33 -7.46 20.02
N LEU A 145 11.84 -8.60 20.50
CA LEU A 145 11.37 -9.94 20.13
C LEU A 145 9.89 -10.14 20.48
N ILE A 146 9.46 -9.73 21.68
CA ILE A 146 8.06 -9.84 22.10
C ILE A 146 7.15 -9.01 21.18
N ASN A 147 7.52 -7.74 20.93
CA ASN A 147 6.65 -6.82 20.21
C ASN A 147 6.65 -7.01 18.69
N HIS A 148 7.75 -7.48 18.10
CA HIS A 148 7.94 -7.52 16.64
C HIS A 148 8.03 -8.95 16.07
N ILE A 149 8.15 -9.98 16.92
CA ILE A 149 8.16 -11.38 16.48
C ILE A 149 6.98 -12.14 17.09
N ILE A 150 6.90 -12.24 18.43
CA ILE A 150 5.90 -13.07 19.12
C ILE A 150 4.48 -12.51 18.94
N LYS A 151 4.26 -11.21 19.22
CA LYS A 151 2.94 -10.57 19.06
C LYS A 151 2.42 -10.61 17.61
N PRO A 152 3.28 -10.44 16.58
CA PRO A 152 2.88 -10.67 15.19
C PRO A 152 2.46 -12.10 14.88
N LEU A 153 3.26 -13.10 15.27
CA LEU A 153 2.97 -14.51 15.02
C LEU A 153 1.69 -14.98 15.72
N THR A 154 1.41 -14.45 16.90
CA THR A 154 0.19 -14.77 17.67
C THR A 154 -1.03 -13.97 17.25
N LEU A 155 -0.88 -13.01 16.31
CA LEU A 155 -1.94 -12.13 15.81
C LEU A 155 -2.67 -11.30 16.90
N LEU A 156 -2.16 -11.27 18.15
CA LEU A 156 -2.79 -10.54 19.26
C LEU A 156 -2.89 -9.02 19.01
N HIS A 157 -2.03 -8.49 18.15
CA HIS A 157 -2.03 -7.09 17.76
C HIS A 157 -3.08 -6.77 16.67
N VAL A 158 -3.59 -7.78 15.94
CA VAL A 158 -4.46 -7.59 14.78
C VAL A 158 -5.74 -6.80 15.12
N PRO A 159 -6.48 -7.08 16.21
CA PRO A 159 -7.67 -6.29 16.55
C PRO A 159 -7.36 -4.79 16.69
N LYS A 160 -6.29 -4.42 17.42
CA LYS A 160 -5.86 -3.03 17.57
C LYS A 160 -5.57 -2.37 16.21
N TYR A 161 -4.94 -3.11 15.30
CA TYR A 161 -4.58 -2.63 13.97
C TYR A 161 -5.81 -2.50 13.06
N ILE A 162 -6.76 -3.43 13.14
CA ILE A 162 -8.05 -3.35 12.45
C ILE A 162 -8.80 -2.12 12.94
N PHE A 163 -9.02 -1.97 14.25
CA PHE A 163 -9.72 -0.80 14.79
C PHE A 163 -9.04 0.53 14.42
N GLY A 164 -7.71 0.60 14.51
CA GLY A 164 -6.97 1.79 14.09
C GLY A 164 -7.11 2.07 12.60
N THR A 165 -7.05 1.03 11.75
CA THR A 165 -7.20 1.16 10.30
C THR A 165 -8.62 1.56 9.92
N LEU A 166 -9.64 0.94 10.52
CA LEU A 166 -11.04 1.31 10.31
C LEU A 166 -11.30 2.77 10.72
N LYS A 167 -10.81 3.19 11.89
CA LYS A 167 -10.97 4.56 12.38
C LYS A 167 -10.35 5.60 11.44
N VAL A 168 -9.18 5.29 10.86
CA VAL A 168 -8.45 6.21 9.98
C VAL A 168 -8.99 6.17 8.53
N ASN A 169 -9.30 4.99 8.00
CA ASN A 169 -9.67 4.81 6.59
C ASN A 169 -11.17 4.97 6.32
N LEU A 170 -12.07 4.43 7.15
CA LEU A 170 -13.53 4.52 6.90
C LEU A 170 -14.07 5.93 7.11
N PHE A 171 -13.46 6.70 8.02
CA PHE A 171 -13.94 8.04 8.40
C PHE A 171 -13.05 9.17 7.88
N SER A 172 -12.18 8.89 6.91
CA SER A 172 -11.45 9.96 6.24
C SER A 172 -12.45 10.91 5.59
N LYS A 173 -12.55 12.14 6.14
CA LYS A 173 -13.47 13.18 5.65
C LYS A 173 -13.20 13.57 4.20
N GLU A 174 -12.05 13.17 3.67
CA GLU A 174 -11.55 13.53 2.36
C GLU A 174 -11.73 12.44 1.29
N GLU A 175 -12.29 11.28 1.65
CA GLU A 175 -12.60 10.20 0.72
C GLU A 175 -13.79 10.59 -0.18
N PRO A 176 -13.64 10.54 -1.53
CA PRO A 176 -14.76 10.76 -2.44
C PRO A 176 -15.89 9.75 -2.19
N LEU A 177 -17.14 10.21 -2.19
CA LEU A 177 -18.31 9.36 -1.94
C LEU A 177 -18.37 8.16 -2.91
N SER A 178 -18.03 8.37 -4.18
CA SER A 178 -17.99 7.30 -5.18
C SER A 178 -16.96 6.21 -4.86
N GLU A 179 -15.79 6.58 -4.35
CA GLU A 179 -14.77 5.61 -3.92
C GLU A 179 -15.21 4.90 -2.64
N ARG A 180 -15.85 5.62 -1.71
CA ARG A 180 -16.39 5.01 -0.48
C ARG A 180 -17.44 3.95 -0.78
N ILE A 181 -18.43 4.28 -1.62
CA ILE A 181 -19.50 3.36 -2.00
C ILE A 181 -18.90 2.15 -2.73
N ALA A 182 -18.04 2.38 -3.71
CA ALA A 182 -17.42 1.29 -4.47
C ALA A 182 -16.57 0.38 -3.58
N ARG A 183 -15.77 0.94 -2.67
CA ARG A 183 -14.93 0.18 -1.73
C ARG A 183 -15.75 -0.65 -0.73
N LEU A 184 -16.92 -0.17 -0.31
CA LEU A 184 -17.82 -0.90 0.60
C LEU A 184 -18.64 -1.97 -0.13
N GLY A 185 -18.75 -1.89 -1.46
CA GLY A 185 -19.43 -2.90 -2.29
C GLY A 185 -18.53 -4.05 -2.76
N PHE A 186 -17.22 -3.99 -2.48
CA PHE A 186 -16.27 -5.08 -2.67
C PHE A 186 -16.21 -5.96 -1.42
#